data_AF-A0A269YPN2-F1
#
_entry.id   AF-A0A269YPN2-F1
#
_cell.length_a   1.000
_cell.length_b   1.000
_cell.length_c   1.000
_cell.angle_alpha   90.00
_cell.angle_beta   90.00
_cell.angle_gamma   90.00
#
_symmetry.space_group_name_H-M   'P 1'
#
loop_
_entity.id
_entity.type
_entity.pdbx_description
1 polymer ?
#
loop_
_entity_poly.entity_id
_entity_poly.type
_entity_poly.pdbx_seq_one_letter_code
_entity_poly.pdbx_strand_id
1 'polypeptide(L)'
;MKIAIVTDSTAYLTKEEQTKYNIIEVPIPVIIDGREYKEGVDLTTAEFYDKLKNSQAFPSTSQPPIGEMIDLYNSLAKKGYDTVISIHLASTISGFYSSLTQIAPTIESIKVIPYDSKITVKLMGYMAIQASKMAQIGRTPEQIITYLDGLRQTIDELFVVDDLQNLVRGGRLSNASAFIGGILKIKPLLTFDDKSNEIVAFEKIRSRKKALKRVEELFATAKQKANYPLRALVINANDPKAGNEWANKIHELYPDMKIDQSYFGPTIGTHLGDKALALAWLRDFEQDNL
;
A
#
# COMPACT_ATOMS: atom_id res chain seq x y z
N MET A 1 13.46 -2.27 -26.32
CA MET A 1 12.15 -2.23 -25.64
C MET A 1 12.28 -1.35 -24.42
N LYS A 2 11.49 -0.29 -24.35
CA LYS A 2 11.50 0.70 -23.27
C LYS A 2 10.24 0.53 -22.43
N ILE A 3 10.41 0.17 -21.15
CA ILE A 3 9.30 -0.09 -20.23
C ILE A 3 9.10 1.12 -19.30
N ALA A 4 7.88 1.61 -19.19
CA ALA A 4 7.47 2.57 -18.17
C ALA A 4 6.89 1.84 -16.96
N ILE A 5 7.18 2.35 -15.76
CA ILE A 5 6.55 1.89 -14.52
C ILE A 5 5.54 2.94 -14.09
N VAL A 6 4.29 2.50 -13.94
CA VAL A 6 3.19 3.32 -13.42
C VAL A 6 2.74 2.69 -12.11
N THR A 7 2.45 3.51 -11.11
CA THR A 7 1.79 3.11 -9.86
C THR A 7 0.80 4.17 -9.42
N ASP A 8 0.08 3.95 -8.33
CA ASP A 8 -0.84 4.93 -7.76
C ASP A 8 -0.33 5.53 -6.45
N SER A 9 -0.95 6.63 -6.00
CA SER A 9 -0.52 7.40 -4.83
C SER A 9 -0.51 6.60 -3.53
N THR A 10 -1.16 5.44 -3.46
CA THR A 10 -1.08 4.58 -2.28
C THR A 10 0.25 3.85 -2.15
N ALA A 11 1.14 3.94 -3.14
CA ALA A 11 2.52 3.42 -3.06
C ALA A 11 3.41 4.19 -2.09
N TYR A 12 3.03 5.43 -1.73
CA TYR A 12 3.80 6.34 -0.86
C TYR A 12 5.26 6.48 -1.25
N LEU A 13 5.51 6.63 -2.55
CA LEU A 13 6.82 6.99 -3.06
C LEU A 13 7.05 8.47 -2.78
N THR A 14 8.21 8.81 -2.23
CA THR A 14 8.65 10.20 -2.16
C THR A 14 8.88 10.75 -3.57
N LYS A 15 8.80 12.07 -3.75
CA LYS A 15 9.11 12.70 -5.05
C LYS A 15 10.55 12.44 -5.51
N GLU A 16 11.48 12.27 -4.57
CA GLU A 16 12.86 11.87 -4.85
C GLU A 16 12.91 10.45 -5.45
N GLU A 17 12.19 9.48 -4.88
CA GLU A 17 12.13 8.12 -5.42
C GLU A 17 11.43 8.07 -6.78
N GLN A 18 10.32 8.80 -6.94
CA GLN A 18 9.64 8.91 -8.23
C GLN A 18 10.60 9.41 -9.32
N THR A 19 11.37 10.45 -9.02
CA THR A 19 12.34 11.04 -9.94
C THR A 19 13.53 10.10 -10.20
N LYS A 20 14.16 9.60 -9.13
CA LYS A 20 15.34 8.73 -9.18
C LYS A 20 15.07 7.45 -9.97
N TYR A 21 13.91 6.85 -9.77
CA TYR A 21 13.53 5.61 -10.43
C TYR A 21 12.62 5.85 -11.64
N ASN A 22 12.37 7.09 -12.06
CA ASN A 22 11.50 7.42 -13.19
C ASN A 22 10.16 6.65 -13.13
N ILE A 23 9.52 6.67 -11.97
CA ILE A 23 8.21 6.04 -11.72
C ILE A 23 7.13 7.11 -11.86
N ILE A 24 6.08 6.78 -12.61
CA ILE A 24 4.93 7.64 -12.78
C ILE A 24 3.87 7.25 -11.75
N GLU A 25 3.45 8.21 -10.93
CA GLU A 25 2.41 8.02 -9.92
C GLU A 25 1.10 8.67 -10.39
N VAL A 26 -0.02 7.94 -10.26
CA VAL A 26 -1.36 8.46 -10.50
C VAL A 26 -2.09 8.69 -9.17
N PRO A 27 -2.73 9.85 -8.95
CA PRO A 27 -3.40 10.13 -7.70
C PRO A 27 -4.70 9.33 -7.58
N ILE A 28 -4.95 8.76 -6.41
CA ILE A 28 -6.27 8.24 -6.04
C ILE A 28 -7.13 9.40 -5.51
N PRO A 29 -8.38 9.57 -5.98
CA PRO A 29 -9.27 10.60 -5.45
C PRO A 29 -9.83 10.26 -4.07
N VAL A 30 -9.88 11.27 -3.20
CA VAL A 30 -10.47 11.25 -1.86
C VAL A 30 -11.63 12.24 -1.80
N ILE A 31 -12.79 11.81 -1.31
CA ILE A 31 -13.99 12.63 -1.17
C ILE A 31 -14.23 12.92 0.30
N ILE A 32 -14.24 14.21 0.66
CA ILE A 32 -14.51 14.69 2.02
C ILE A 32 -15.63 15.73 1.94
N ASP A 33 -16.73 15.47 2.67
CA ASP A 33 -17.91 16.35 2.73
C ASP A 33 -18.40 16.80 1.33
N GLY A 34 -18.43 15.85 0.38
CA GLY A 34 -18.89 16.08 -0.99
C GLY A 34 -17.89 16.75 -1.93
N ARG A 35 -16.69 17.10 -1.45
CA ARG A 35 -15.61 17.64 -2.28
C ARG A 35 -14.56 16.58 -2.56
N GLU A 36 -14.22 16.42 -3.84
CA GLU A 36 -13.15 15.55 -4.31
C GLU A 36 -11.79 16.27 -4.25
N TYR A 37 -10.77 15.50 -3.91
CA TYR A 37 -9.36 15.89 -3.87
C TYR A 37 -8.50 14.78 -4.47
N LYS A 38 -7.38 15.12 -5.09
CA LYS A 38 -6.36 14.20 -5.61
C LYS A 38 -5.22 14.11 -4.59
N GLU A 39 -5.03 12.92 -4.02
CA GLU A 39 -3.98 12.67 -3.04
C GLU A 39 -2.59 13.04 -3.57
N GLY A 40 -1.83 13.82 -2.78
CA GLY A 40 -0.47 14.24 -3.15
C GLY A 40 -0.42 15.31 -4.26
N VAL A 41 -1.57 15.81 -4.72
CA VAL A 41 -1.68 16.89 -5.71
C VAL A 41 -2.29 18.13 -5.06
N ASP A 42 -3.53 18.04 -4.57
CA ASP A 42 -4.26 19.17 -3.96
C ASP A 42 -4.78 18.85 -2.55
N LEU A 43 -4.33 17.72 -1.99
CA LEU A 43 -4.55 17.32 -0.61
C LEU A 43 -3.29 16.69 -0.03
N THR A 44 -2.66 17.40 0.90
CA THR A 44 -1.53 16.86 1.67
C THR A 44 -2.03 15.93 2.78
N THR A 45 -1.13 15.07 3.27
CA THR A 45 -1.45 14.17 4.40
C THR A 45 -1.88 14.93 5.65
N ALA A 46 -1.21 16.03 6.00
CA ALA A 46 -1.55 16.83 7.18
C ALA A 46 -2.96 17.45 7.04
N GLU A 47 -3.24 18.09 5.90
CA GLU A 47 -4.55 18.67 5.61
C GLU A 47 -5.66 17.62 5.62
N PHE A 48 -5.39 16.41 5.13
CA PHE A 48 -6.34 15.31 5.19
C PHE A 48 -6.72 14.95 6.62
N TYR A 49 -5.74 14.72 7.51
CA TYR A 49 -6.06 14.34 8.89
C TYR A 49 -6.73 15.47 9.67
N ASP A 50 -6.38 16.73 9.39
CA ASP A 50 -7.09 17.90 9.92
C ASP A 50 -8.55 17.93 9.43
N LYS A 51 -8.80 17.65 8.15
CA LYS A 51 -10.15 17.54 7.59
C LYS A 51 -10.91 16.35 8.18
N LEU A 52 -10.29 15.17 8.29
CA LEU A 52 -10.89 13.95 8.82
C LEU A 52 -11.39 14.15 10.26
N LYS A 53 -10.64 14.88 11.09
CA LYS A 53 -11.04 15.19 12.47
C LYS A 53 -12.28 16.09 12.55
N ASN A 54 -12.48 16.94 11.54
CA ASN A 54 -13.53 17.96 11.52
C ASN A 54 -14.69 17.64 10.56
N SER A 55 -14.62 16.51 9.83
CA SER A 55 -15.61 16.17 8.80
C SER A 55 -16.95 15.80 9.43
N GLN A 56 -18.04 16.14 8.74
CA GLN A 56 -19.39 15.81 9.22
C GLN A 56 -19.78 14.38 8.84
N ALA A 57 -19.26 13.90 7.71
CA ALA A 57 -19.45 12.54 7.23
C ALA A 57 -18.12 11.77 7.21
N PHE A 58 -18.22 10.45 7.10
CA PHE A 58 -17.06 9.62 6.80
C PHE A 58 -16.58 9.93 5.39
N PRO A 59 -15.28 10.18 5.18
CA PRO A 59 -14.76 10.34 3.84
C PRO A 59 -14.86 9.03 3.06
N SER A 60 -14.79 9.15 1.75
CA SER A 60 -14.75 8.01 0.83
C SER A 60 -13.65 8.20 -0.21
N THR A 61 -13.43 7.17 -1.03
CA THR A 61 -12.44 7.18 -2.10
C THR A 61 -13.11 6.67 -3.37
N SER A 62 -12.59 7.08 -4.52
CA SER A 62 -12.96 6.54 -5.83
C SER A 62 -11.72 6.00 -6.54
N GLN A 63 -11.93 5.36 -7.70
CA GLN A 63 -10.83 4.92 -8.55
C GLN A 63 -10.35 6.09 -9.41
N PRO A 64 -9.08 6.12 -9.85
CA PRO A 64 -8.65 7.04 -10.90
C PRO A 64 -9.55 6.93 -12.14
N PRO A 65 -9.95 8.05 -12.74
CA PRO A 65 -10.78 8.02 -13.93
C PRO A 65 -10.09 7.25 -15.07
N ILE A 66 -10.77 6.26 -15.64
CA ILE A 66 -10.22 5.41 -16.71
C ILE A 66 -9.78 6.22 -17.94
N GLY A 67 -10.49 7.31 -18.25
CA GLY A 67 -10.08 8.24 -19.31
C GLY A 67 -8.71 8.87 -19.06
N GLU A 68 -8.44 9.31 -17.82
CA GLU A 68 -7.12 9.86 -17.45
C GLU A 68 -6.01 8.80 -17.57
N MET A 69 -6.31 7.53 -17.28
CA MET A 69 -5.35 6.43 -17.46
C MET A 69 -5.06 6.17 -18.94
N ILE A 70 -6.08 6.13 -19.81
CA ILE A 70 -5.90 5.96 -21.26
C ILE A 70 -5.03 7.10 -21.82
N ASP A 71 -5.32 8.35 -21.44
CA ASP A 71 -4.55 9.52 -21.86
C ASP A 71 -3.10 9.44 -21.39
N LEU A 72 -2.88 9.01 -20.14
CA LEU A 72 -1.54 8.78 -19.61
C LEU A 72 -0.77 7.75 -20.46
N TYR A 73 -1.34 6.58 -20.71
CA TYR A 73 -0.67 5.54 -21.50
C TYR A 73 -0.38 5.98 -22.93
N ASN A 74 -1.33 6.64 -23.59
CA ASN A 74 -1.12 7.25 -24.91
C ASN A 74 0.01 8.29 -24.89
N SER A 75 0.13 9.07 -23.82
CA SER A 75 1.23 10.03 -23.67
C SER A 75 2.59 9.34 -23.51
N LEU A 76 2.65 8.19 -22.84
CA LEU A 76 3.87 7.39 -22.68
C LEU A 76 4.30 6.77 -24.01
N ALA A 77 3.35 6.28 -24.82
CA ALA A 77 3.60 5.83 -26.19
C ALA A 77 4.30 6.93 -27.00
N LYS A 78 3.77 8.16 -26.96
CA LYS A 78 4.36 9.33 -27.65
C LYS A 78 5.76 9.69 -27.14
N LYS A 79 6.11 9.33 -25.90
CA LYS A 79 7.46 9.48 -25.31
C LYS A 79 8.40 8.31 -25.66
N GLY A 80 7.98 7.41 -26.55
CA GLY A 80 8.75 6.29 -27.06
C GLY A 80 8.83 5.08 -26.13
N TYR A 81 7.87 4.93 -25.21
CA TYR A 81 7.72 3.68 -24.44
C TYR A 81 6.96 2.64 -25.26
N ASP A 82 7.40 1.39 -25.19
CA ASP A 82 6.76 0.26 -25.89
C ASP A 82 5.80 -0.50 -24.98
N THR A 83 6.01 -0.45 -23.67
CA THR A 83 5.27 -1.21 -22.68
C THR A 83 5.15 -0.44 -21.37
N VAL A 84 4.02 -0.59 -20.70
CA VAL A 84 3.79 -0.11 -19.33
C VAL A 84 3.55 -1.30 -18.43
N ILE A 85 4.26 -1.37 -17.30
CA ILE A 85 3.89 -2.23 -16.17
C ILE A 85 3.20 -1.31 -15.15
N SER A 86 1.90 -1.52 -14.95
CA SER A 86 1.04 -0.65 -14.13
C SER A 86 0.69 -1.34 -12.82
N ILE A 87 1.45 -1.04 -11.76
CA ILE A 87 1.44 -1.72 -10.46
C ILE A 87 0.52 -0.99 -9.50
N HIS A 88 -0.57 -1.62 -9.08
CA HIS A 88 -1.63 -0.95 -8.32
C HIS A 88 -2.04 -1.70 -7.07
N LEU A 89 -2.71 -0.97 -6.18
CA LEU A 89 -3.22 -1.47 -4.90
C LEU A 89 -4.08 -2.72 -5.07
N ALA A 90 -4.13 -3.53 -4.02
CA ALA A 90 -4.76 -4.84 -4.01
C ALA A 90 -6.16 -4.81 -4.62
N SER A 91 -6.41 -5.74 -5.54
CA SER A 91 -7.72 -5.87 -6.21
C SER A 91 -8.88 -6.15 -5.24
N THR A 92 -8.59 -6.65 -4.04
CA THR A 92 -9.54 -6.95 -2.97
C THR A 92 -9.99 -5.73 -2.18
N ILE A 93 -9.25 -4.61 -2.24
CA ILE A 93 -9.63 -3.36 -1.55
C ILE A 93 -10.07 -2.25 -2.53
N SER A 94 -9.82 -2.44 -3.83
CA SER A 94 -10.18 -1.53 -4.90
C SER A 94 -10.42 -2.25 -6.22
N GLY A 95 -11.51 -1.91 -6.91
CA GLY A 95 -11.79 -2.41 -8.26
C GLY A 95 -10.88 -1.84 -9.36
N PHE A 96 -9.92 -0.98 -9.02
CA PHE A 96 -9.10 -0.26 -10.00
C PHE A 96 -8.28 -1.19 -10.89
N TYR A 97 -7.64 -2.21 -10.31
CA TYR A 97 -6.93 -3.23 -11.08
C TYR A 97 -7.84 -3.95 -12.08
N SER A 98 -9.06 -4.32 -11.67
CA SER A 98 -10.02 -5.00 -12.53
C SER A 98 -10.47 -4.12 -13.69
N SER A 99 -10.77 -2.85 -13.43
CA SER A 99 -11.12 -1.88 -14.47
C SER A 99 -9.96 -1.64 -15.46
N LEU A 100 -8.72 -1.56 -14.97
CA LEU A 100 -7.54 -1.46 -15.82
C LEU A 100 -7.33 -2.72 -16.67
N THR A 101 -7.51 -3.90 -16.08
CA THR A 101 -7.40 -5.18 -16.80
C THR A 101 -8.43 -5.28 -17.93
N GLN A 102 -9.64 -4.78 -17.71
CA GLN A 102 -10.68 -4.75 -18.72
C GLN A 102 -10.36 -3.81 -19.88
N ILE A 103 -9.77 -2.63 -19.60
CA ILE A 103 -9.52 -1.62 -20.64
C ILE A 103 -8.18 -1.81 -21.35
N ALA A 104 -7.18 -2.43 -20.72
CA ALA A 104 -5.83 -2.60 -21.26
C ALA A 104 -5.79 -3.18 -22.70
N PRO A 105 -6.58 -4.21 -23.07
CA PRO A 105 -6.58 -4.76 -24.43
C PRO A 105 -7.09 -3.79 -25.50
N THR A 106 -7.80 -2.73 -25.13
CA THR A 106 -8.35 -1.73 -26.06
C THR A 106 -7.35 -0.61 -26.40
N ILE A 107 -6.22 -0.55 -25.68
CA ILE A 107 -5.19 0.46 -25.89
C ILE A 107 -4.19 -0.06 -26.94
N GLU A 108 -4.28 0.46 -28.16
CA GLU A 108 -3.43 0.03 -29.27
C GLU A 108 -2.06 0.72 -29.31
N SER A 109 -1.93 1.88 -28.66
CA SER A 109 -0.74 2.73 -28.76
C SER A 109 0.48 2.19 -28.00
N ILE A 110 0.26 1.36 -26.97
CA ILE A 110 1.30 0.82 -26.10
C ILE A 110 0.80 -0.46 -25.41
N LYS A 111 1.68 -1.44 -25.18
CA LYS A 111 1.32 -2.64 -24.40
C LYS A 111 1.16 -2.27 -22.93
N VAL A 112 -0.04 -2.32 -22.39
CA VAL A 112 -0.30 -2.10 -20.95
C VAL A 112 -0.41 -3.45 -20.24
N ILE A 113 0.36 -3.63 -19.17
CA ILE A 113 0.36 -4.81 -18.30
C ILE A 113 -0.07 -4.35 -16.91
N PRO A 114 -1.36 -4.39 -16.57
CA PRO A 114 -1.82 -4.19 -15.21
C PRO A 114 -1.25 -5.28 -14.29
N TYR A 115 -0.80 -4.89 -13.10
CA TYR A 115 -0.25 -5.80 -12.10
C TYR A 115 -0.92 -5.56 -10.75
N ASP A 116 -1.58 -6.60 -10.24
CA ASP A 116 -2.17 -6.61 -8.90
C ASP A 116 -1.09 -6.86 -7.85
N SER A 117 -0.72 -5.81 -7.11
CA SER A 117 0.28 -5.92 -6.05
C SER A 117 -0.18 -6.82 -4.91
N LYS A 118 -1.49 -7.06 -4.75
CA LYS A 118 -2.11 -7.71 -3.59
C LYS A 118 -1.80 -7.05 -2.24
N ILE A 119 -1.29 -5.83 -2.28
CA ILE A 119 -0.99 -5.03 -1.11
C ILE A 119 -1.22 -3.55 -1.44
N THR A 120 -0.75 -2.65 -0.60
CA THR A 120 -0.73 -1.21 -0.88
C THR A 120 0.47 -0.64 -0.13
N VAL A 121 0.43 0.64 0.22
CA VAL A 121 1.44 1.34 0.99
C VAL A 121 2.85 1.23 0.40
N LYS A 122 3.86 1.55 1.21
CA LYS A 122 5.25 1.52 0.79
C LYS A 122 5.74 0.13 0.35
N LEU A 123 5.07 -0.95 0.76
CA LEU A 123 5.32 -2.31 0.26
C LEU A 123 5.12 -2.39 -1.25
N MET A 124 3.99 -1.88 -1.76
CA MET A 124 3.75 -1.73 -3.19
C MET A 124 4.76 -0.77 -3.84
N GLY A 125 5.13 0.31 -3.13
CA GLY A 125 6.18 1.23 -3.57
C GLY A 125 7.53 0.53 -3.83
N TYR A 126 7.94 -0.41 -2.97
CA TYR A 126 9.16 -1.20 -3.20
C TYR A 126 9.03 -2.06 -4.46
N MET A 127 7.87 -2.65 -4.72
CA MET A 127 7.61 -3.40 -5.96
C MET A 127 7.79 -2.51 -7.19
N ALA A 128 7.26 -1.29 -7.18
CA ALA A 128 7.43 -0.33 -8.27
C ALA A 128 8.90 0.09 -8.46
N ILE A 129 9.64 0.28 -7.37
CA ILE A 129 11.08 0.58 -7.41
C ILE A 129 11.86 -0.57 -8.05
N GLN A 130 11.61 -1.82 -7.62
CA GLN A 130 12.33 -2.98 -8.18
C GLN A 130 11.97 -3.21 -9.65
N ALA A 131 10.70 -3.07 -10.02
CA ALA A 131 10.28 -3.14 -11.42
C ALA A 131 11.00 -2.11 -12.28
N SER A 132 11.19 -0.88 -11.77
CA SER A 132 11.91 0.15 -12.50
C SER A 132 13.40 -0.14 -12.62
N LYS A 133 14.06 -0.56 -11.52
CA LYS A 133 15.48 -0.97 -11.56
C LYS A 133 15.71 -2.07 -12.61
N MET A 134 14.85 -3.09 -12.63
CA MET A 134 14.91 -4.19 -13.60
C MET A 134 14.65 -3.73 -15.04
N ALA A 135 13.67 -2.85 -15.25
CA ALA A 135 13.40 -2.25 -16.56
C ALA A 135 14.60 -1.46 -17.09
N GLN A 136 15.28 -0.70 -16.23
CA GLN A 136 16.45 0.11 -16.59
C GLN A 136 17.65 -0.73 -17.03
N ILE A 137 17.81 -1.94 -16.48
CA ILE A 137 18.87 -2.89 -16.89
C ILE A 137 18.41 -3.83 -18.02
N GLY A 138 17.25 -3.58 -18.64
CA GLY A 138 16.80 -4.27 -19.85
C GLY A 138 16.13 -5.63 -19.61
N ARG A 139 15.64 -5.92 -18.41
CA ARG A 139 14.82 -7.12 -18.16
C ARG A 139 13.50 -7.08 -18.94
N THR A 140 13.02 -8.24 -19.35
CA THR A 140 11.73 -8.34 -20.05
C THR A 140 10.56 -8.17 -19.08
N PRO A 141 9.34 -7.83 -19.54
CA PRO A 141 8.19 -7.74 -18.66
C PRO A 141 7.92 -9.05 -17.91
N GLU A 142 8.09 -10.19 -18.58
CA GLU A 142 7.88 -11.51 -17.98
C GLU A 142 8.87 -11.77 -16.83
N GLN A 143 10.14 -11.36 -16.99
CA GLN A 143 11.14 -11.45 -15.92
C GLN A 143 10.81 -10.53 -14.75
N ILE A 144 10.34 -9.31 -15.03
CA ILE A 144 9.92 -8.35 -14.00
C ILE A 144 8.72 -8.91 -13.24
N ILE A 145 7.66 -9.35 -13.92
CA ILE A 145 6.47 -9.93 -13.29
C ILE A 145 6.84 -11.15 -12.43
N THR A 146 7.71 -12.04 -12.94
CA THR A 146 8.19 -13.21 -12.18
C THR A 146 8.90 -12.79 -10.89
N TYR A 147 9.75 -11.77 -10.95
CA TYR A 147 10.42 -11.24 -9.77
C TYR A 147 9.44 -10.61 -8.79
N LEU A 148 8.49 -9.79 -9.27
CA LEU A 148 7.49 -9.15 -8.44
C LEU A 148 6.60 -10.19 -7.73
N ASP A 149 6.23 -11.27 -8.42
CA ASP A 149 5.48 -12.36 -7.83
C ASP A 149 6.26 -13.06 -6.71
N GLY A 150 7.56 -13.28 -6.92
CA GLY A 150 8.44 -13.83 -5.89
C GLY A 150 8.59 -12.89 -4.69
N LEU A 151 8.74 -11.58 -4.93
CA LEU A 151 8.83 -10.58 -3.84
C LEU A 151 7.51 -10.50 -3.06
N ARG A 152 6.38 -10.45 -3.77
CA ARG A 152 5.02 -10.40 -3.21
C ARG A 152 4.73 -11.56 -2.27
N GLN A 153 5.21 -12.77 -2.59
CA GLN A 153 5.06 -13.95 -1.73
C GLN A 153 5.81 -13.86 -0.40
N THR A 154 6.71 -12.89 -0.25
CA THR A 154 7.47 -12.66 1.00
C THR A 154 6.89 -11.53 1.84
N ILE A 155 5.91 -10.80 1.30
CA ILE A 155 5.27 -9.68 1.97
C ILE A 155 4.29 -10.21 3.01
N ASP A 156 4.33 -9.61 4.19
CA ASP A 156 3.35 -9.82 5.25
C ASP A 156 3.26 -8.53 6.08
N GLU A 157 2.11 -8.30 6.71
CA GLU A 157 1.85 -7.10 7.48
C GLU A 157 0.80 -7.32 8.56
N LEU A 158 1.01 -6.60 9.65
CA LEU A 158 0.12 -6.57 10.79
C LEU A 158 -0.14 -5.13 11.17
N PHE A 159 -1.41 -4.77 11.26
CA PHE A 159 -1.80 -3.41 11.60
C PHE A 159 -2.91 -3.34 12.63
N VAL A 160 -2.86 -2.27 13.41
CA VAL A 160 -3.76 -1.97 14.52
C VAL A 160 -4.38 -0.61 14.25
N VAL A 161 -5.69 -0.54 14.30
CA VAL A 161 -6.46 0.70 14.13
C VAL A 161 -7.03 1.18 15.46
N ASP A 162 -7.40 2.47 15.54
CA ASP A 162 -8.02 3.02 16.74
C ASP A 162 -9.45 2.50 16.92
N ASP A 163 -10.22 2.39 15.85
CA ASP A 163 -11.45 1.61 15.82
C ASP A 163 -11.70 1.06 14.40
N LEU A 164 -12.70 0.19 14.26
CA LEU A 164 -13.03 -0.46 12.98
C LEU A 164 -14.04 0.34 12.13
N GLN A 165 -14.49 1.53 12.55
CA GLN A 165 -15.61 2.22 11.91
C GLN A 165 -15.33 2.55 10.44
N ASN A 166 -14.14 3.09 10.15
CA ASN A 166 -13.73 3.45 8.80
C ASN A 166 -13.65 2.22 7.89
N LEU A 167 -13.06 1.13 8.37
CA LEU A 167 -12.93 -0.12 7.61
C LEU A 167 -14.29 -0.78 7.32
N VAL A 168 -15.20 -0.77 8.29
CA VAL A 168 -16.55 -1.34 8.16
C VAL A 168 -17.41 -0.49 7.23
N ARG A 169 -17.44 0.84 7.43
CA ARG A 169 -18.21 1.75 6.56
C ARG A 169 -17.64 1.83 5.15
N GLY A 170 -16.32 1.78 5.04
CA GLY A 170 -15.64 1.68 3.76
C GLY A 170 -15.85 0.33 3.08
N GLY A 171 -16.33 -0.70 3.77
CA GLY A 171 -16.58 -2.02 3.20
C GLY A 171 -15.31 -2.80 2.86
N ARG A 172 -14.16 -2.46 3.44
CA ARG A 172 -12.86 -3.12 3.19
C ARG A 172 -12.54 -4.20 4.22
N LEU A 173 -13.27 -4.26 5.34
CA LEU A 173 -13.18 -5.36 6.30
C LEU A 173 -14.10 -6.51 5.90
N SER A 174 -13.54 -7.61 5.42
CA SER A 174 -14.30 -8.76 4.91
C SER A 174 -15.16 -9.42 6.00
N ASN A 175 -14.59 -9.63 7.18
CA ASN A 175 -15.28 -10.26 8.29
C ASN A 175 -16.00 -9.27 9.22
N ALA A 176 -16.46 -8.12 8.70
CA ALA A 176 -17.12 -7.06 9.48
C ALA A 176 -18.33 -7.56 10.29
N SER A 177 -19.09 -8.53 9.77
CA SER A 177 -20.25 -9.11 10.44
C SER A 177 -19.91 -9.78 11.78
N ALA A 178 -18.69 -10.33 11.92
CA ALA A 178 -18.20 -10.95 13.15
C ALA A 178 -17.96 -9.97 14.32
N PHE A 179 -18.16 -8.68 14.06
CA PHE A 179 -17.96 -7.59 15.00
C PHE A 179 -19.22 -6.80 15.31
N ILE A 180 -20.38 -7.17 14.73
CA ILE A 180 -21.69 -6.56 15.03
C ILE A 180 -21.93 -6.59 16.56
N GLY A 181 -22.17 -5.42 17.17
CA GLY A 181 -22.49 -5.28 18.60
C GLY A 181 -21.33 -4.97 19.56
N GLY A 182 -20.09 -4.79 19.09
CA GLY A 182 -18.94 -4.49 19.96
C GLY A 182 -17.79 -3.68 19.33
N ILE A 183 -18.03 -3.13 18.14
CA ILE A 183 -17.04 -2.43 17.29
C ILE A 183 -16.34 -1.27 18.01
N LEU A 184 -17.06 -0.56 18.89
CA LEU A 184 -16.67 0.78 19.33
C LEU A 184 -15.48 0.86 20.30
N LYS A 185 -14.91 -0.24 20.81
CA LYS A 185 -13.90 -0.20 21.90
C LYS A 185 -12.80 -1.26 21.85
N ILE A 186 -12.61 -1.92 20.71
CA ILE A 186 -11.50 -2.86 20.52
C ILE A 186 -10.43 -2.25 19.62
N LYS A 187 -9.18 -2.64 19.84
CA LYS A 187 -8.00 -2.34 19.01
C LYS A 187 -7.58 -3.65 18.34
N PRO A 188 -8.40 -4.17 17.41
CA PRO A 188 -8.17 -5.49 16.85
C PRO A 188 -6.87 -5.50 16.05
N LEU A 189 -6.30 -6.69 15.92
CA LEU A 189 -5.20 -6.93 15.02
C LEU A 189 -5.73 -7.35 13.67
N LEU A 190 -5.23 -6.69 12.62
CA LEU A 190 -5.63 -6.90 11.24
C LEU A 190 -4.43 -7.28 10.37
N THR A 191 -4.74 -7.90 9.24
CA THR A 191 -3.81 -8.33 8.20
C THR A 191 -4.57 -8.50 6.88
N PHE A 192 -3.88 -8.69 5.77
CA PHE A 192 -4.44 -9.33 4.60
C PHE A 192 -4.43 -10.86 4.76
N ASP A 193 -5.58 -11.51 4.64
CA ASP A 193 -5.68 -12.96 4.78
C ASP A 193 -4.92 -13.69 3.65
N ASP A 194 -4.12 -14.71 4.00
CA ASP A 194 -3.26 -15.43 3.05
C ASP A 194 -4.03 -16.05 1.85
N LYS A 195 -5.31 -16.40 2.04
CA LYS A 195 -6.10 -17.12 1.03
C LYS A 195 -6.91 -16.18 0.16
N SER A 196 -7.71 -15.32 0.81
CA SER A 196 -8.60 -14.37 0.14
C SER A 196 -7.89 -13.10 -0.28
N ASN A 197 -6.76 -12.75 0.36
CA ASN A 197 -6.09 -11.47 0.26
C ASN A 197 -7.02 -10.28 0.59
N GLU A 198 -8.04 -10.51 1.40
CA GLU A 198 -8.91 -9.47 1.93
C GLU A 198 -8.44 -9.03 3.30
N ILE A 199 -8.76 -7.79 3.70
CA ILE A 199 -8.46 -7.33 5.06
C ILE A 199 -9.39 -8.04 6.04
N VAL A 200 -8.80 -8.71 7.03
CA VAL A 200 -9.51 -9.40 8.10
C VAL A 200 -9.01 -8.94 9.47
N ALA A 201 -9.93 -8.84 10.42
CA ALA A 201 -9.58 -8.71 11.83
C ALA A 201 -9.55 -10.11 12.46
N PHE A 202 -8.36 -10.60 12.81
CA PHE A 202 -8.16 -12.00 13.23
C PHE A 202 -7.98 -12.16 14.75
N GLU A 203 -7.58 -11.10 15.46
CA GLU A 203 -7.42 -11.15 16.92
C GLU A 203 -8.07 -9.93 17.61
N LYS A 204 -8.92 -10.19 18.60
CA LYS A 204 -9.64 -9.13 19.36
C LYS A 204 -8.81 -8.69 20.57
N ILE A 205 -8.12 -7.57 20.45
CA ILE A 205 -7.34 -6.98 21.55
C ILE A 205 -7.96 -5.65 21.96
N ARG A 206 -7.94 -5.30 23.26
CA ARG A 206 -8.54 -4.04 23.77
C ARG A 206 -7.55 -2.89 23.95
N SER A 207 -6.28 -3.21 24.17
CA SER A 207 -5.23 -2.22 24.50
C SER A 207 -4.25 -2.12 23.34
N ARG A 208 -3.97 -0.90 22.88
CA ARG A 208 -2.95 -0.62 21.86
C ARG A 208 -1.60 -1.22 22.25
N LYS A 209 -1.15 -1.04 23.50
CA LYS A 209 0.10 -1.61 24.01
C LYS A 209 0.14 -3.14 23.90
N LYS A 210 -0.97 -3.83 24.22
CA LYS A 210 -1.05 -5.29 24.09
C LYS A 210 -1.07 -5.72 22.61
N ALA A 211 -1.73 -4.96 21.75
CA ALA A 211 -1.79 -5.25 20.32
C ALA A 211 -0.42 -5.10 19.65
N LEU A 212 0.32 -4.02 19.94
CA LEU A 212 1.68 -3.83 19.42
C LEU A 212 2.63 -4.92 19.93
N LYS A 213 2.53 -5.31 21.20
CA LYS A 213 3.31 -6.45 21.73
C LYS A 213 2.97 -7.75 20.97
N ARG A 214 1.69 -7.98 20.66
CA ARG A 214 1.26 -9.15 19.89
C ARG A 214 1.82 -9.14 18.47
N VAL A 215 1.86 -7.98 17.82
CA VAL A 215 2.52 -7.80 16.51
C VAL A 215 3.99 -8.20 16.60
N GLU A 216 4.71 -7.73 17.62
CA GLU A 216 6.13 -8.06 17.83
C GLU A 216 6.36 -9.56 18.00
N GLU A 217 5.50 -10.25 18.75
CA GLU A 217 5.56 -11.72 18.94
C GLU A 217 5.32 -12.48 17.63
N LEU A 218 4.34 -12.05 16.83
CA LEU A 218 4.04 -12.64 15.53
C LEU A 218 5.16 -12.39 14.52
N PHE A 219 5.69 -11.17 14.47
CA PHE A 219 6.83 -10.83 13.64
C PHE A 219 8.08 -11.65 14.02
N ALA A 220 8.37 -11.81 15.31
CA ALA A 220 9.47 -12.65 15.77
C ALA A 220 9.32 -14.10 15.29
N THR A 221 8.08 -14.62 15.29
CA THR A 221 7.76 -15.96 14.78
C THR A 221 7.97 -16.04 13.25
N ALA A 222 7.51 -15.04 12.50
CA ALA A 222 7.70 -14.97 11.05
C ALA A 222 9.19 -14.91 10.69
N LYS A 223 9.97 -14.06 11.38
CA LYS A 223 11.41 -13.93 11.20
C LYS A 223 12.17 -15.24 11.47
N GLN A 224 11.76 -16.03 12.46
CA GLN A 224 12.37 -17.34 12.74
C GLN A 224 12.10 -18.37 11.64
N LYS A 225 10.97 -18.25 10.94
CA LYS A 225 10.59 -19.16 9.85
C LYS A 225 11.19 -18.75 8.51
N ALA A 226 11.51 -17.47 8.32
CA ALA A 226 12.09 -16.96 7.09
C ALA A 226 13.47 -17.58 6.84
N ASN A 227 13.68 -18.10 5.63
CA ASN A 227 14.96 -18.61 5.16
C ASN A 227 15.74 -17.57 4.33
N TYR A 228 15.35 -16.31 4.44
CA TYR A 228 15.96 -15.16 3.78
C TYR A 228 15.99 -13.96 4.75
N PRO A 229 16.89 -12.99 4.54
CA PRO A 229 16.92 -11.78 5.34
C PRO A 229 15.65 -10.96 5.11
N LEU A 230 15.13 -10.38 6.20
CA LEU A 230 13.96 -9.52 6.17
C LEU A 230 14.36 -8.05 6.20
N ARG A 231 13.53 -7.24 5.56
CA ARG A 231 13.42 -5.80 5.79
C ARG A 231 12.06 -5.54 6.43
N ALA A 232 12.02 -4.70 7.46
CA ALA A 232 10.79 -4.28 8.10
C ALA A 232 10.46 -2.82 7.76
N LEU A 233 9.20 -2.48 7.95
CA LEU A 233 8.62 -1.18 7.70
C LEU A 233 7.63 -0.85 8.81
N VAL A 234 7.83 0.27 9.50
CA VAL A 234 6.85 0.82 10.45
C VAL A 234 6.05 1.93 9.80
N ILE A 235 4.73 1.84 9.87
CA ILE A 235 3.80 2.79 9.23
C ILE A 235 2.89 3.39 10.29
N ASN A 236 2.67 4.71 10.24
CA ASN A 236 1.76 5.40 11.14
C ASN A 236 0.72 6.26 10.39
N ALA A 237 -0.49 6.35 10.95
CA ALA A 237 -1.51 7.30 10.54
C ALA A 237 -1.51 8.47 11.52
N ASN A 238 -0.91 9.60 11.13
CA ASN A 238 -0.94 10.86 11.89
C ASN A 238 -0.55 10.71 13.38
N ASP A 239 0.39 9.81 13.65
CA ASP A 239 0.99 9.60 14.97
C ASP A 239 2.49 9.34 14.81
N PRO A 240 3.26 10.32 14.28
CA PRO A 240 4.68 10.14 14.01
C PRO A 240 5.47 9.85 15.29
N LYS A 241 5.01 10.36 16.44
CA LYS A 241 5.62 10.05 17.72
C LYS A 241 5.55 8.56 18.03
N ALA A 242 4.35 7.95 17.97
CA ALA A 242 4.22 6.52 18.24
C ALA A 242 4.92 5.67 17.16
N GLY A 243 4.89 6.09 15.90
CA GLY A 243 5.64 5.45 14.82
C GLY A 243 7.14 5.41 15.08
N ASN A 244 7.73 6.56 15.44
CA ASN A 244 9.16 6.68 15.75
C ASN A 244 9.55 5.87 16.98
N GLU A 245 8.77 5.96 18.07
CA GLU A 245 8.99 5.18 19.29
C GLU A 245 8.96 3.67 19.00
N TRP A 246 8.02 3.22 18.17
CA TRP A 246 7.92 1.80 17.83
C TRP A 246 9.04 1.36 16.91
N ALA A 247 9.39 2.14 15.89
CA ALA A 247 10.52 1.85 15.00
C ALA A 247 11.84 1.75 15.76
N ASN A 248 12.11 2.67 16.70
CA ASN A 248 13.30 2.60 17.56
C ASN A 248 13.33 1.31 18.38
N LYS A 249 12.18 0.91 18.96
CA LYS A 249 12.07 -0.36 19.69
C LYS A 249 12.35 -1.58 18.79
N ILE A 250 11.81 -1.62 17.58
CA ILE A 250 12.10 -2.71 16.63
C ILE A 250 13.59 -2.72 16.26
N HIS A 251 14.21 -1.55 16.11
CA HIS A 251 15.64 -1.43 15.84
C HIS A 251 16.51 -1.92 16.99
N GLU A 252 16.17 -1.61 18.24
CA GLU A 252 16.86 -2.15 19.43
C GLU A 252 16.79 -3.68 19.51
N LEU A 253 15.65 -4.27 19.10
CA LEU A 253 15.48 -5.73 19.06
C LEU A 253 16.22 -6.39 17.90
N TYR A 254 16.42 -5.67 16.79
CA TYR A 254 16.98 -6.20 15.55
C TYR A 254 17.95 -5.20 14.88
N PRO A 255 19.14 -4.95 15.48
CA PRO A 255 20.04 -3.88 15.05
C PRO A 255 20.58 -4.05 13.63
N ASP A 256 20.73 -5.28 13.16
CA ASP A 256 21.27 -5.59 11.83
C ASP A 256 20.20 -5.57 10.72
N MET A 257 18.92 -5.47 11.09
CA MET A 257 17.81 -5.51 10.14
C MET A 257 17.51 -4.12 9.59
N LYS A 258 17.27 -4.02 8.28
CA LYS A 258 16.76 -2.77 7.69
C LYS A 258 15.34 -2.52 8.17
N ILE A 259 15.13 -1.33 8.76
CA ILE A 259 13.84 -0.88 9.27
C ILE A 259 13.57 0.48 8.67
N ASP A 260 12.64 0.52 7.74
CA ASP A 260 12.17 1.75 7.12
C ASP A 260 10.96 2.29 7.89
N GLN A 261 10.64 3.57 7.65
CA GLN A 261 9.44 4.20 8.17
C GLN A 261 8.62 4.80 7.03
N SER A 262 7.30 4.77 7.17
CA SER A 262 6.37 5.39 6.25
C SER A 262 5.12 5.86 6.99
N TYR A 263 4.12 6.32 6.24
CA TYR A 263 2.87 6.85 6.76
C TYR A 263 1.67 6.33 5.96
N PHE A 264 0.48 6.39 6.56
CA PHE A 264 -0.77 6.23 5.84
C PHE A 264 -1.24 7.60 5.35
N GLY A 265 -1.27 7.80 4.03
CA GLY A 265 -1.76 9.00 3.37
C GLY A 265 -3.30 9.06 3.27
N PRO A 266 -3.84 10.11 2.64
CA PRO A 266 -5.29 10.36 2.54
C PRO A 266 -6.17 9.16 2.13
N THR A 267 -5.79 8.42 1.09
CA THR A 267 -6.59 7.29 0.59
C THR A 267 -6.69 6.17 1.60
N ILE A 268 -5.57 5.73 2.18
CA ILE A 268 -5.59 4.63 3.16
C ILE A 268 -6.10 5.13 4.51
N GLY A 269 -5.77 6.36 4.92
CA GLY A 269 -6.29 7.00 6.12
C GLY A 269 -7.82 7.15 6.11
N THR A 270 -8.44 7.29 4.93
CA THR A 270 -9.90 7.27 4.79
C THR A 270 -10.51 5.96 5.30
N HIS A 271 -9.85 4.83 5.08
CA HIS A 271 -10.33 3.51 5.48
C HIS A 271 -9.79 3.05 6.83
N LEU A 272 -8.61 3.50 7.27
CA LEU A 272 -8.02 3.11 8.56
C LEU A 272 -8.34 4.07 9.71
N GLY A 273 -8.68 5.32 9.39
CA GLY A 273 -8.80 6.39 10.38
C GLY A 273 -7.44 6.90 10.89
N ASP A 274 -7.49 7.68 11.97
CA ASP A 274 -6.33 8.24 12.65
C ASP A 274 -5.67 7.21 13.61
N LYS A 275 -4.38 7.39 13.91
CA LYS A 275 -3.57 6.63 14.89
C LYS A 275 -3.37 5.14 14.62
N ALA A 276 -3.74 4.67 13.43
CA ALA A 276 -3.35 3.35 12.98
C ALA A 276 -1.82 3.19 12.98
N LEU A 277 -1.35 2.00 13.35
CA LEU A 277 0.06 1.61 13.30
C LEU A 277 0.17 0.26 12.61
N ALA A 278 1.19 0.10 11.78
CA ALA A 278 1.51 -1.18 11.15
C ALA A 278 2.98 -1.52 11.30
N LEU A 279 3.25 -2.82 11.47
CA LEU A 279 4.54 -3.41 11.18
C LEU A 279 4.34 -4.30 9.96
N ALA A 280 5.08 -3.98 8.91
CA ALA A 280 5.13 -4.71 7.66
C ALA A 280 6.53 -5.24 7.44
N TRP A 281 6.67 -6.31 6.67
CA TRP A 281 7.97 -6.83 6.28
C TRP A 281 7.91 -7.57 4.95
N LEU A 282 9.09 -7.76 4.38
CA LEU A 282 9.30 -8.51 3.16
C LEU A 282 10.75 -9.01 3.11
N ARG A 283 11.06 -9.89 2.15
CA ARG A 283 12.46 -10.23 1.84
C ARG A 283 13.25 -8.95 1.54
N ASP A 284 14.45 -8.83 2.10
CA ASP A 284 15.33 -7.68 1.83
C ASP A 284 15.86 -7.75 0.40
N PHE A 285 15.18 -7.03 -0.49
CA PHE A 285 15.43 -7.01 -1.93
C PHE A 285 16.75 -6.35 -2.33
N GLU A 286 17.43 -5.62 -1.43
CA GLU A 286 18.76 -5.07 -1.76
C GLU A 286 19.85 -6.15 -1.83
N GLN A 287 19.52 -7.37 -1.43
CA GLN A 287 20.40 -8.54 -1.55
C GLN A 287 20.10 -9.36 -2.81
N ASP A 288 19.08 -8.98 -3.58
CA ASP A 288 18.73 -9.65 -4.82
C ASP A 288 19.66 -9.23 -5.96
N ASN A 289 20.10 -10.19 -6.76
CA ASN A 289 20.78 -9.91 -8.03
C ASN A 289 19.71 -9.71 -9.12
N LEU A 290 19.43 -8.44 -9.45
CA LEU A 290 18.43 -8.04 -10.45
C LEU A 290 18.81 -8.37 -11.89
#